data_AF-A0A2X3C2K1-F1
#
_entry.id   AF-A0A2X3C2K1-F1
#
_cell.length_a   1.000
_cell.length_b   1.000
_cell.length_c   1.000
_cell.angle_alpha   90.00
_cell.angle_beta   90.00
_cell.angle_gamma   90.00
#
_symmetry.space_group_name_H-M   'P 1'
#
loop_
_entity.id
_entity.type
_entity.pdbx_description
1 polymer ?
#
loop_
_entity_poly.entity_id
_entity_poly.type
_entity_poly.pdbx_seq_one_letter_code
_entity_poly.pdbx_strand_id
1 'polypeptide(L)'
;MIEAVIIALIISKIKGYSLKPFFKSWTIYPILIFEVIYIVFQISIFMGNYDVVKWAPWFKSVYMYLFLIPIFWYKEYLSALIGSLFILAGTFLNHIVMAANGGEMPAFPSLTYFTGYLKSDTFSKIQDIHILGDSSVKFKYLSDIIDIGYSILSIGDILIRIFVVIIIYVTVKKTNEEFKAKKAGLFN
;
A
#
# COMPACT_ATOMS: atom_id res chain seq x y z
N MET A 1 -2.69 2.69 -0.61
CA MET A 1 -2.03 2.04 0.56
C MET A 1 -1.97 3.03 1.71
N ILE A 2 -3.04 3.82 1.85
CA ILE A 2 -3.10 4.99 2.71
C ILE A 2 -2.88 4.65 4.18
N GLU A 3 -3.32 3.47 4.60
CA GLU A 3 -3.17 2.90 5.92
C GLU A 3 -1.69 2.76 6.28
N ALA A 4 -0.84 2.31 5.34
CA ALA A 4 0.60 2.18 5.55
C ALA A 4 1.27 3.55 5.71
N VAL A 5 0.86 4.54 4.89
CA VAL A 5 1.34 5.91 5.00
C VAL A 5 0.94 6.51 6.36
N ILE A 6 -0.33 6.37 6.75
CA ILE A 6 -0.85 6.86 8.04
C ILE A 6 -0.10 6.20 9.21
N ILE A 7 0.05 4.88 9.19
CA ILE A 7 0.80 4.13 10.22
C ILE A 7 2.22 4.67 10.34
N ALA A 8 2.92 4.89 9.22
CA ALA A 8 4.27 5.44 9.23
C ALA A 8 4.32 6.84 9.87
N LEU A 9 3.38 7.72 9.52
CA LEU A 9 3.29 9.07 10.09
C LEU A 9 2.99 9.04 11.59
N ILE A 10 2.12 8.13 12.04
CA ILE A 10 1.83 7.91 13.47
C ILE A 10 3.09 7.43 14.20
N ILE A 11 3.79 6.42 13.67
CA ILE A 11 5.05 5.91 14.24
C ILE A 11 6.08 7.05 14.34
N SER A 12 6.23 7.85 13.29
CA SER A 12 7.14 9.00 13.30
C SER A 12 6.77 10.03 14.37
N LYS A 13 5.48 10.29 14.58
CA LYS A 13 5.01 11.18 15.65
C LYS A 13 5.32 10.64 17.04
N ILE A 14 5.06 9.36 17.28
CA ILE A 14 5.37 8.68 18.55
C ILE A 14 6.88 8.73 18.84
N LYS A 15 7.72 8.62 17.80
CA LYS A 15 9.19 8.76 17.89
C LYS A 15 9.68 10.20 18.04
N GLY A 16 8.79 11.19 18.13
CA GLY A 16 9.14 12.59 18.38
C GLY A 16 9.54 13.39 17.14
N TYR A 17 9.33 12.87 15.93
CA TYR A 17 9.60 13.62 14.70
C TYR A 17 8.48 14.63 14.38
N SER A 18 8.84 15.79 13.83
CA SER A 18 7.88 16.74 13.29
C SER A 18 7.46 16.32 11.89
N LEU A 19 6.17 16.38 11.57
CA LEU A 19 5.70 16.11 10.20
C LEU A 19 5.79 17.34 9.29
N LYS A 20 6.01 18.54 9.86
CA LYS A 20 6.08 19.78 9.08
C LYS A 20 7.21 19.74 8.03
N PRO A 21 8.45 19.29 8.34
CA PRO A 21 9.50 19.17 7.34
C PRO A 21 9.18 18.13 6.25
N PHE A 22 8.57 17.02 6.63
CA PHE A 22 8.14 15.97 5.70
C PHE A 22 7.19 16.53 4.64
N PHE A 23 6.11 17.19 5.05
CA PHE A 23 5.13 17.79 4.13
C PHE A 23 5.66 19.01 3.36
N LYS A 24 6.82 19.57 3.72
CA LYS A 24 7.49 20.61 2.94
C LYS A 24 8.45 20.07 1.89
N SER A 25 8.82 18.79 1.97
CA SER A 25 9.71 18.18 0.99
C SER A 25 8.96 17.93 -0.31
N TRP A 26 9.55 18.29 -1.44
CA TRP A 26 8.94 18.06 -2.74
C TRP A 26 8.87 16.56 -3.09
N THR A 27 9.78 15.75 -2.54
CA THR A 27 9.93 14.30 -2.85
C THR A 27 8.70 13.47 -2.52
N ILE A 28 7.84 13.96 -1.62
CA ILE A 28 6.66 13.25 -1.13
C ILE A 28 5.41 13.55 -1.97
N TYR A 29 5.38 14.67 -2.70
CA TYR A 29 4.18 15.11 -3.41
C TYR A 29 3.73 14.14 -4.51
N PRO A 30 4.63 13.53 -5.31
CA PRO A 30 4.21 12.50 -6.26
C PRO A 30 3.44 11.35 -5.59
N ILE A 31 3.91 10.90 -4.42
CA ILE A 31 3.28 9.83 -3.64
C ILE A 31 1.90 10.27 -3.11
N LEU A 32 1.79 11.47 -2.54
CA LEU A 32 0.51 11.98 -2.03
C LEU A 32 -0.51 12.23 -3.13
N ILE A 33 -0.09 12.75 -4.29
CA ILE A 33 -0.96 12.94 -5.46
C ILE A 33 -1.54 11.60 -5.90
N PHE A 34 -0.70 10.56 -5.95
CA PHE A 34 -1.19 9.22 -6.26
C PHE A 34 -2.16 8.68 -5.19
N GLU A 35 -1.93 8.89 -3.89
CA GLU A 35 -2.92 8.50 -2.88
C GLU A 35 -4.26 9.23 -3.07
N VAL A 36 -4.26 10.50 -3.48
CA VAL A 36 -5.50 11.22 -3.83
C VAL A 36 -6.19 10.60 -5.05
N ILE A 37 -5.44 10.27 -6.11
CA ILE A 37 -6.01 9.58 -7.28
C ILE A 37 -6.58 8.22 -6.89
N TYR A 38 -5.90 7.48 -6.01
CA TYR A 38 -6.39 6.21 -5.50
C TYR A 38 -7.72 6.36 -4.77
N ILE A 39 -7.87 7.39 -3.91
CA ILE A 39 -9.15 7.70 -3.25
C ILE A 39 -10.26 7.96 -4.28
N VAL A 40 -9.97 8.69 -5.37
CA VAL A 40 -10.94 8.91 -6.45
C VAL A 40 -11.35 7.59 -7.11
N PHE A 41 -10.42 6.67 -7.34
CA PHE A 41 -10.75 5.33 -7.86
C PHE A 41 -11.63 4.54 -6.88
N GLN A 42 -11.33 4.59 -5.58
CA GLN A 42 -12.15 3.93 -4.56
C GLN A 42 -13.57 4.49 -4.53
N ILE A 43 -13.73 5.82 -4.64
CA ILE A 43 -15.05 6.46 -4.74
C ILE A 43 -15.79 6.01 -6.01
N SER A 44 -15.10 5.94 -7.15
CA SER A 44 -15.68 5.45 -8.41
C SER A 44 -16.23 4.02 -8.26
N ILE A 45 -15.44 3.12 -7.67
CA ILE A 45 -15.85 1.73 -7.43
C ILE A 45 -17.04 1.68 -6.48
N PHE A 46 -17.00 2.47 -5.39
CA PHE A 46 -18.10 2.56 -4.44
C PHE A 46 -19.41 3.06 -5.09
N MET A 47 -19.31 3.96 -6.07
CA MET A 47 -20.46 4.41 -6.87
C MET A 47 -20.92 3.40 -7.93
N GLY A 48 -20.25 2.24 -8.04
CA GLY A 48 -20.56 1.17 -8.99
C GLY A 48 -19.93 1.34 -10.37
N ASN A 49 -19.01 2.29 -10.55
CA ASN A 49 -18.22 2.42 -11.78
C ASN A 49 -16.90 1.65 -11.64
N TYR A 50 -16.87 0.46 -12.24
CA TYR A 50 -15.74 -0.48 -12.21
C TYR A 50 -14.73 -0.31 -13.35
N ASP A 51 -14.90 0.66 -14.25
CA ASP A 51 -13.97 0.88 -15.38
C ASP A 51 -12.55 1.22 -14.93
N VAL A 52 -12.41 1.73 -13.70
CA VAL A 52 -11.12 2.05 -13.08
C VAL A 52 -10.33 0.80 -12.64
N VAL A 53 -10.99 -0.34 -12.45
CA VAL A 53 -10.36 -1.58 -11.94
C VAL A 53 -9.31 -2.12 -12.89
N LYS A 54 -9.51 -2.02 -14.21
CA LYS A 54 -8.53 -2.45 -15.23
C LYS A 54 -7.17 -1.73 -15.12
N TRP A 55 -7.14 -0.55 -14.50
CA TRP A 55 -5.92 0.22 -14.27
C TRP A 55 -5.21 -0.14 -12.97
N ALA A 56 -5.84 -0.91 -12.08
CA ALA A 56 -5.31 -1.22 -10.76
C ALA A 56 -3.90 -1.85 -10.78
N PRO A 57 -3.56 -2.82 -11.68
CA PRO A 57 -2.22 -3.40 -11.72
C PRO A 57 -1.14 -2.36 -12.08
N TRP A 58 -1.41 -1.52 -13.09
CA TRP A 58 -0.52 -0.44 -13.50
C TRP A 58 -0.36 0.59 -12.40
N PHE A 59 -1.47 0.96 -11.77
CA PHE A 59 -1.50 1.93 -10.69
C PHE A 59 -0.67 1.46 -9.48
N LYS A 60 -0.82 0.19 -9.06
CA LYS A 60 -0.04 -0.41 -7.98
C LYS A 60 1.46 -0.35 -8.29
N SER A 61 1.86 -0.74 -9.51
CA SER A 61 3.26 -0.72 -9.93
C SER A 61 3.86 0.69 -9.94
N VAL A 62 3.18 1.65 -10.59
CA VAL A 62 3.64 3.04 -10.64
C VAL A 62 3.75 3.62 -9.23
N TYR A 63 2.74 3.40 -8.39
CA TYR A 63 2.74 3.85 -7.00
C TYR A 63 3.98 3.34 -6.22
N MET A 64 4.32 2.06 -6.38
CA MET A 64 5.52 1.49 -5.76
C MET A 64 6.82 2.13 -6.27
N TYR A 65 6.90 2.44 -7.56
CA TYR A 65 8.08 3.11 -8.13
C TYR A 65 8.25 4.57 -7.66
N LEU A 66 7.17 5.27 -7.30
CA LEU A 66 7.27 6.64 -6.78
C LEU A 66 8.11 6.73 -5.49
N PHE A 67 8.20 5.65 -4.72
CA PHE A 67 9.06 5.58 -3.53
C PHE A 67 10.55 5.64 -3.87
N LEU A 68 10.95 5.37 -5.12
CA LEU A 68 12.34 5.54 -5.55
C LEU A 68 12.80 7.01 -5.46
N ILE A 69 11.88 7.98 -5.59
CA ILE A 69 12.19 9.41 -5.52
C ILE A 69 12.80 9.77 -4.16
N PRO A 70 12.12 9.57 -3.01
CA PRO A 70 12.73 9.85 -1.71
C PRO A 70 13.90 8.92 -1.41
N ILE A 71 13.89 7.65 -1.87
CA ILE A 71 15.02 6.73 -1.67
C ILE A 71 16.31 7.30 -2.28
N PHE A 72 16.29 7.73 -3.54
CA PHE A 72 17.46 8.28 -4.21
C PHE A 72 17.83 9.66 -3.67
N TRP A 73 16.84 10.51 -3.39
CA TRP A 73 17.08 11.85 -2.87
C TRP A 73 17.78 11.82 -1.52
N TYR A 74 17.29 10.98 -0.60
CA TYR A 74 17.84 10.86 0.75
C TYR A 74 18.93 9.78 0.90
N LYS A 75 19.25 9.06 -0.19
CA LYS A 75 20.25 7.98 -0.26
C LYS A 75 20.00 6.83 0.72
N GLU A 76 18.73 6.48 0.91
CA GLU A 76 18.27 5.50 1.91
C GLU A 76 18.25 4.06 1.37
N TYR A 77 19.39 3.63 0.81
CA TYR A 77 19.52 2.36 0.12
C TYR A 77 19.37 1.14 1.02
N LEU A 78 19.88 1.21 2.26
CA LEU A 78 19.79 0.09 3.18
C LEU A 78 18.34 -0.14 3.63
N SER A 79 17.62 0.94 3.96
CA SER A 79 16.19 0.85 4.29
C SER A 79 15.36 0.39 3.08
N ALA A 80 15.71 0.83 1.87
CA ALA A 80 15.09 0.34 0.65
C ALA A 80 15.35 -1.15 0.41
N LEU A 81 16.57 -1.64 0.66
CA LEU A 81 16.92 -3.05 0.53
C LEU A 81 16.17 -3.91 1.54
N ILE A 82 16.12 -3.49 2.81
CA ILE A 82 15.35 -4.20 3.84
C ILE A 82 13.86 -4.22 3.46
N GLY A 83 13.32 -3.07 3.04
CA GLY A 83 11.93 -2.98 2.62
C GLY A 83 11.63 -3.85 1.39
N SER A 84 12.54 -3.95 0.42
CA SER A 84 12.32 -4.76 -0.78
C SER A 84 12.29 -6.26 -0.45
N LEU A 85 12.99 -6.72 0.59
CA LEU A 85 12.85 -8.10 1.08
C LEU A 85 11.42 -8.40 1.54
N PHE A 86 10.73 -7.43 2.17
CA PHE A 86 9.32 -7.59 2.54
C PHE A 86 8.40 -7.63 1.32
N ILE A 87 8.69 -6.84 0.27
CA ILE A 87 7.95 -6.93 -1.00
C ILE A 87 8.11 -8.32 -1.60
N LEU A 88 9.34 -8.82 -1.70
CA LEU A 88 9.65 -10.15 -2.26
C LEU A 88 8.96 -11.25 -1.46
N ALA A 89 9.08 -11.23 -0.13
CA ALA A 89 8.44 -12.20 0.74
C ALA A 89 6.90 -12.17 0.60
N GLY A 90 6.29 -10.98 0.62
CA GLY A 90 4.84 -10.83 0.48
C GLY A 90 4.33 -11.30 -0.89
N THR A 91 5.05 -10.95 -1.96
CA THR A 91 4.72 -11.36 -3.33
C THR A 91 4.85 -12.88 -3.48
N PHE A 92 5.91 -13.46 -2.92
CA PHE A 92 6.12 -14.91 -2.92
C PHE A 92 5.00 -15.66 -2.17
N LEU A 93 4.58 -15.17 -1.01
CA LEU A 93 3.43 -15.76 -0.29
C LEU A 93 2.15 -15.70 -1.13
N ASN A 94 1.85 -14.56 -1.75
CA ASN A 94 0.67 -14.43 -2.62
C ASN A 94 0.74 -15.42 -3.80
N HIS A 95 1.90 -15.57 -4.44
CA HIS A 95 2.08 -16.52 -5.52
C HIS A 95 1.87 -17.98 -5.10
N ILE A 96 2.28 -18.37 -3.88
CA ILE A 96 2.02 -19.72 -3.35
C ILE A 96 0.51 -19.97 -3.24
N VAL A 97 -0.23 -19.00 -2.69
CA VAL A 97 -1.69 -19.11 -2.55
C VAL A 97 -2.34 -19.22 -3.93
N MET A 98 -1.98 -18.34 -4.86
CA MET A 98 -2.54 -18.37 -6.21
C MET A 98 -2.23 -19.69 -6.94
N ALA A 99 -0.97 -20.14 -6.90
CA ALA A 99 -0.56 -21.39 -7.54
C ALA A 99 -1.31 -22.60 -6.98
N ALA A 100 -1.59 -22.62 -5.68
CA ALA A 100 -2.33 -23.70 -5.03
C ALA A 100 -3.83 -23.72 -5.41
N ASN A 101 -4.38 -22.58 -5.84
CA ASN A 101 -5.79 -22.38 -6.14
C ASN A 101 -6.04 -22.10 -7.64
N GLY A 102 -5.22 -22.67 -8.53
CA GLY A 102 -5.46 -22.64 -9.99
C GLY A 102 -5.10 -21.32 -10.67
N GLY A 103 -4.30 -20.46 -10.03
CA GLY A 103 -3.92 -19.15 -10.54
C GLY A 103 -4.73 -17.99 -9.97
N GLU A 104 -5.77 -18.30 -9.18
CA GLU A 104 -6.70 -17.33 -8.61
C GLU A 104 -6.38 -17.01 -7.15
N MET A 105 -6.67 -15.80 -6.71
CA MET A 105 -6.56 -15.35 -5.32
C MET A 105 -7.92 -15.42 -4.63
N PRO A 106 -8.14 -16.35 -3.69
CA PRO A 106 -9.42 -16.45 -2.99
C PRO A 106 -9.61 -15.32 -1.97
N ALA A 107 -10.76 -14.65 -2.03
CA ALA A 107 -11.12 -13.57 -1.15
C ALA A 107 -12.34 -13.89 -0.28
N PHE A 108 -12.29 -13.45 0.98
CA PHE A 108 -13.32 -13.68 1.99
C PHE A 108 -13.93 -12.33 2.44
N PRO A 109 -14.75 -11.68 1.59
CA PRO A 109 -15.41 -10.41 1.92
C PRO A 109 -16.35 -10.55 3.11
N SER A 110 -16.33 -9.55 3.98
CA SER A 110 -17.24 -9.39 5.11
C SER A 110 -17.60 -7.91 5.29
N LEU A 111 -16.64 -7.10 5.72
CA LEU A 111 -16.84 -5.66 5.93
C LEU A 111 -17.10 -4.92 4.61
N THR A 112 -16.45 -5.32 3.51
CA THR A 112 -16.70 -4.78 2.16
C THR A 112 -18.14 -5.00 1.67
N TYR A 113 -18.77 -6.12 2.04
CA TYR A 113 -20.21 -6.31 1.76
C TYR A 113 -21.08 -5.47 2.69
N PHE A 114 -20.71 -5.39 3.97
CA PHE A 114 -21.44 -4.60 4.95
C PHE A 114 -21.45 -3.10 4.61
N THR A 115 -20.33 -2.56 4.13
CA THR A 115 -20.22 -1.15 3.70
C THR A 115 -20.93 -0.87 2.37
N GLY A 116 -21.33 -1.91 1.63
CA GLY A 116 -21.85 -1.80 0.28
C GLY A 116 -20.79 -1.50 -0.79
N TYR A 117 -19.51 -1.59 -0.43
CA TYR A 117 -18.40 -1.39 -1.37
C TYR A 117 -18.34 -2.51 -2.41
N LEU A 118 -18.48 -3.76 -1.98
CA LEU A 118 -18.72 -4.90 -2.87
C LEU A 118 -20.20 -5.23 -2.91
N LYS A 119 -20.72 -5.52 -4.11
CA LYS A 119 -22.05 -6.09 -4.32
C LYS A 119 -21.91 -7.57 -4.69
N SER A 120 -22.96 -8.36 -4.44
CA SER A 120 -22.95 -9.81 -4.69
C SER A 120 -22.63 -10.20 -6.15
N ASP A 121 -22.91 -9.32 -7.10
CA ASP A 121 -22.64 -9.48 -8.53
C ASP A 121 -21.31 -8.82 -8.97
N THR A 122 -20.52 -8.28 -8.04
CA THR A 122 -19.27 -7.57 -8.38
C THR A 122 -18.22 -8.54 -8.91
N PHE A 123 -18.09 -9.73 -8.32
CA PHE A 123 -17.15 -10.77 -8.80
C PHE A 123 -17.52 -11.31 -10.19
N SER A 124 -18.79 -11.28 -10.58
CA SER A 124 -19.18 -11.69 -11.94
C SER A 124 -19.03 -10.57 -12.97
N LYS A 125 -19.08 -9.30 -12.54
CA LYS A 125 -18.84 -8.11 -13.37
C LYS A 125 -17.36 -7.83 -13.57
N ILE A 126 -16.53 -8.13 -12.58
CA ILE A 126 -15.10 -7.93 -12.62
C ILE A 126 -14.45 -9.27 -12.98
N GLN A 127 -14.10 -9.47 -14.26
CA GLN A 127 -13.28 -10.60 -14.71
C GLN A 127 -11.82 -10.37 -14.29
N ASP A 128 -11.53 -10.51 -13.00
CA ASP A 128 -10.20 -10.37 -12.42
C ASP A 128 -9.77 -11.68 -11.73
N ILE A 129 -8.51 -11.74 -11.31
CA ILE A 129 -7.85 -12.90 -10.68
C ILE A 129 -8.39 -13.26 -9.28
N HIS A 130 -9.48 -12.63 -8.84
CA HIS A 130 -10.02 -12.80 -7.50
C HIS A 130 -11.32 -13.62 -7.56
N ILE A 131 -11.35 -14.71 -6.80
CA ILE A 131 -12.54 -15.57 -6.68
C ILE A 131 -13.12 -15.49 -5.26
N LEU A 132 -14.42 -15.72 -5.12
CA LEU A 132 -15.04 -15.85 -3.80
C LEU A 132 -14.52 -17.14 -3.14
N GLY A 133 -13.93 -17.01 -1.95
CA GLY A 133 -13.40 -18.15 -1.22
C GLY A 133 -14.48 -19.05 -0.60
N ASP A 134 -14.28 -20.36 -0.66
CA ASP A 134 -15.14 -21.38 -0.07
C ASP A 134 -14.35 -22.40 0.77
N SER A 135 -14.95 -23.55 1.10
CA SER A 135 -14.30 -24.62 1.88
C SER A 135 -13.22 -25.39 1.12
N SER A 136 -13.14 -25.28 -0.20
CA SER A 136 -12.14 -25.95 -1.04
C SER A 136 -10.81 -25.19 -1.13
N VAL A 137 -10.78 -23.93 -0.67
CA VAL A 137 -9.61 -23.05 -0.73
C VAL A 137 -8.42 -23.61 0.03
N LYS A 138 -7.28 -23.72 -0.67
CA LYS A 138 -5.98 -24.06 -0.08
C LYS A 138 -5.29 -22.81 0.46
N PHE A 139 -4.57 -22.96 1.57
CA PHE A 139 -3.89 -21.86 2.25
C PHE A 139 -4.81 -20.69 2.62
N LYS A 140 -6.05 -20.98 3.03
CA LYS A 140 -7.06 -19.97 3.39
C LYS A 140 -6.54 -18.86 4.31
N TYR A 141 -5.73 -19.19 5.32
CA TYR A 141 -5.22 -18.17 6.25
C TYR A 141 -4.16 -17.23 5.65
N LEU A 142 -3.64 -17.55 4.46
CA LEU A 142 -2.69 -16.71 3.72
C LEU A 142 -3.36 -15.97 2.57
N SER A 143 -4.64 -16.25 2.26
CA SER A 143 -5.39 -15.60 1.20
C SER A 143 -5.97 -14.25 1.67
N ASP A 144 -6.83 -13.63 0.85
CA ASP A 144 -7.43 -12.34 1.16
C ASP A 144 -8.52 -12.49 2.24
N ILE A 145 -8.12 -12.38 3.50
CA ILE A 145 -8.99 -12.55 4.67
C ILE A 145 -9.11 -11.29 5.55
N ILE A 146 -8.20 -10.33 5.40
CA ILE A 146 -8.18 -9.11 6.21
C ILE A 146 -9.02 -8.05 5.47
N ASP A 147 -10.32 -8.04 5.75
CA ASP A 147 -11.24 -7.08 5.16
C ASP A 147 -11.28 -5.78 5.98
N ILE A 148 -10.91 -4.67 5.34
CA ILE A 148 -10.90 -3.32 5.93
C ILE A 148 -12.03 -2.42 5.40
N GLY A 149 -13.02 -3.00 4.70
CA GLY A 149 -14.27 -2.33 4.31
C GLY A 149 -14.27 -1.73 2.90
N TYR A 150 -13.10 -1.51 2.31
CA TYR A 150 -12.93 -1.09 0.91
C TYR A 150 -11.84 -1.89 0.16
N SER A 151 -11.15 -2.78 0.87
CA SER A 151 -10.14 -3.68 0.34
C SER A 151 -10.10 -4.92 1.21
N ILE A 152 -9.79 -6.06 0.61
CA ILE A 152 -9.53 -7.32 1.32
C ILE A 152 -8.05 -7.62 1.09
N LEU A 153 -7.32 -7.91 2.16
CA LEU A 153 -5.86 -8.02 2.11
C LEU A 153 -5.41 -9.40 2.55
N SER A 154 -4.38 -9.90 1.89
CA SER A 154 -3.63 -11.05 2.35
C SER A 154 -2.55 -10.68 3.36
N ILE A 155 -1.98 -11.69 4.02
CA ILE A 155 -0.75 -11.51 4.80
C ILE A 155 0.41 -11.03 3.91
N GLY A 156 0.46 -11.48 2.65
CA GLY A 156 1.45 -10.99 1.69
C GLY A 156 1.31 -9.50 1.39
N ASP A 157 0.09 -8.97 1.28
CA ASP A 157 -0.15 -7.53 1.12
C ASP A 157 0.25 -6.73 2.36
N ILE A 158 0.06 -7.28 3.56
CA ILE A 158 0.57 -6.66 4.79
C ILE A 158 2.09 -6.57 4.75
N LEU A 159 2.80 -7.62 4.34
CA LEU A 159 4.26 -7.58 4.17
C LEU A 159 4.68 -6.53 3.15
N ILE A 160 4.03 -6.46 1.97
CA ILE A 160 4.32 -5.43 0.97
C ILE A 160 4.12 -4.01 1.55
N ARG A 161 3.08 -3.80 2.36
CA ARG A 161 2.82 -2.50 3.01
C ARG A 161 3.88 -2.11 4.03
N ILE A 162 4.64 -3.06 4.61
CA ILE A 162 5.78 -2.75 5.50
C ILE A 162 6.86 -1.95 4.75
N PHE A 163 7.09 -2.21 3.46
CA PHE A 163 8.00 -1.39 2.65
C PHE A 163 7.60 0.08 2.67
N VAL A 164 6.32 0.38 2.41
CA VAL A 164 5.79 1.75 2.43
C VAL A 164 6.01 2.39 3.81
N VAL A 165 5.74 1.63 4.88
CA VAL A 165 5.96 2.11 6.25
C VAL A 165 7.41 2.50 6.49
N ILE A 166 8.35 1.62 6.11
CA ILE A 166 9.79 1.86 6.27
C ILE A 166 10.22 3.12 5.52
N ILE A 167 9.87 3.24 4.23
CA ILE A 167 10.34 4.36 3.41
C ILE A 167 9.76 5.69 3.88
N ILE A 168 8.46 5.75 4.20
CA ILE A 168 7.86 7.00 4.72
C ILE A 168 8.49 7.37 6.06
N TYR A 169 8.64 6.41 6.99
CA TYR A 169 9.25 6.67 8.29
C TYR A 169 10.66 7.25 8.17
N VAL A 170 11.50 6.63 7.34
CA VAL A 170 12.88 7.09 7.12
C VAL A 170 12.91 8.44 6.42
N THR A 171 12.01 8.68 5.46
CA THR A 171 11.86 9.99 4.81
C THR A 171 11.49 11.08 5.83
N VAL A 172 10.55 10.82 6.74
CA VAL A 172 10.22 11.74 7.83
C VAL A 172 11.44 12.02 8.71
N LYS A 173 12.20 10.98 9.10
CA LYS A 173 13.43 11.13 9.87
C LYS A 173 14.44 12.04 9.15
N LYS A 174 14.69 11.81 7.87
CA LYS A 174 15.65 12.59 7.07
C LYS A 174 15.27 14.04 6.86
N THR A 175 14.00 14.30 6.56
CA THR A 175 13.50 15.69 6.46
C THR A 175 13.65 16.46 7.77
N ASN A 176 13.55 15.78 8.92
CA ASN A 176 13.79 16.40 10.24
C ASN A 176 15.28 16.68 10.48
N GLU A 177 16.16 15.77 10.09
CA GLU A 177 17.61 15.96 10.19
C GLU A 177 18.06 17.16 9.34
N GLU A 178 17.64 17.24 8.08
CA GLU A 178 17.93 18.38 7.20
C GLU A 178 17.36 19.70 7.74
N PHE A 179 16.12 19.68 8.26
CA PHE A 179 15.52 20.88 8.84
C PHE A 179 16.29 21.39 10.07
N LYS A 180 16.75 20.48 10.93
CA LYS A 180 17.59 20.83 12.09
C LYS A 180 18.93 21.40 11.63
N ALA A 181 19.57 20.77 10.64
CA ALA A 181 20.86 21.22 10.13
C ALA A 181 20.80 22.60 9.46
N LYS A 182 19.75 22.87 8.66
CA LYS A 182 19.48 24.20 8.10
C LYS A 182 19.27 25.25 9.19
N LYS A 183 18.51 24.93 10.24
CA LYS A 183 18.28 25.84 11.37
C LYS A 183 19.57 26.13 12.15
N ALA A 184 20.51 25.18 12.19
CA ALA A 184 21.81 25.33 12.83
C ALA A 184 22.85 26.07 11.96
N GLY A 185 22.51 26.50 10.74
CA GLY A 185 23.44 27.18 9.83
C GLY A 185 24.50 26.27 9.21
N LEU A 186 24.32 24.95 9.28
CA LEU A 186 25.28 23.96 8.75
C LEU A 186 25.15 23.75 7.23
N PHE A 187 24.14 24.35 6.61
CA PHE A 187 23.92 24.33 5.16
C PHE A 187 23.54 25.74 4.71
N ASN A 188 24.55 26.51 4.30
CA ASN A 188 24.41 27.69 3.44
C ASN A 188 24.87 27.30 2.03
#